data_AF-A0A918WDJ7-F1
#
_entry.id   AF-A0A918WDJ7-F1
#
_cell.length_a   1.000
_cell.length_b   1.000
_cell.length_c   1.000
_cell.angle_alpha   90.00
_cell.angle_beta   90.00
_cell.angle_gamma   90.00
#
_symmetry.space_group_name_H-M   'P 1'
#
loop_
_entity.id
_entity.type
_entity.pdbx_description
1 polymer ?
#
loop_
_entity_poly.entity_id
_entity_poly.type
_entity_poly.pdbx_seq_one_letter_code
_entity_poly.pdbx_strand_id
1 'polypeptide(L)'
;MSAILAHEIESSRDTLLAIAPVMPKRTNLQQEIADAEAAQERGYYLPDEDERLREVFAQYLEVRTALRGVVGRMEPWVDMGRKLERQEQLRVFIVGFTAACFLVRSGLFMIGMAEGRKVVRRKLDEAEPRFGIPRKAFTQVYRLQSSVRRMWKFHEAWQFYDRNKQEIHDLHNDPELGEIVTLLAAEEPFMETRRREYWKHRIRYRIHSFRRRHRTGFEQTMFQLFEFGGRTVSELRDPTAGLRRLPKRALTQCDCASELLEPGDIIVTRHRDALSNLFMPGFWPHAALFVGKLGNGEGEVVEARKDGVKLRPLNETLSVDAFLVLRGKFGANIREGAAERAFGHVGKLYDFAFDFRQSHRLACTALIYRCWHGQAGVGFTLGEKAGRLCLSAEDLIQQALASEKFEVVGYFGPDCEKLSEGPAAAERFLAGPPLQ
;
A
#
# COMPACT_ATOMS: atom_id res chain seq x y z
N MET A 1 40.32 -10.43 17.63
CA MET A 1 39.05 -10.20 18.36
C MET A 1 38.75 -8.71 18.45
N SER A 2 39.63 -7.89 19.03
CA SER A 2 39.45 -6.44 19.18
C SER A 2 39.15 -5.71 17.86
N ALA A 3 39.86 -5.99 16.76
CA ALA A 3 39.59 -5.34 15.46
C ALA A 3 38.22 -5.67 14.85
N ILE A 4 37.74 -6.92 15.00
CA ILE A 4 36.42 -7.34 14.51
C ILE A 4 35.34 -6.66 15.35
N LEU A 5 35.52 -6.65 16.67
CA LEU A 5 34.60 -6.01 17.61
C LEU A 5 34.49 -4.50 17.35
N ALA A 6 35.62 -3.82 17.18
CA ALA A 6 35.66 -2.38 16.88
C ALA A 6 34.88 -2.06 15.59
N HIS A 7 35.10 -2.83 14.53
CA HIS A 7 34.38 -2.66 13.27
C HIS A 7 32.86 -2.92 13.41
N GLU A 8 32.46 -3.94 14.16
CA GLU A 8 31.03 -4.22 14.39
C GLU A 8 30.34 -3.14 15.23
N ILE A 9 31.04 -2.56 16.21
CA ILE A 9 30.55 -1.43 17.02
C ILE A 9 30.39 -0.21 16.12
N GLU A 10 31.41 0.13 15.33
CA GLU A 10 31.40 1.28 14.42
C GLU A 10 30.26 1.19 13.40
N SER A 11 30.17 0.09 12.66
CA SER A 11 29.10 -0.14 11.69
C SER A 11 27.70 -0.09 12.32
N SER A 12 27.57 -0.59 13.55
CA SER A 12 26.29 -0.58 14.28
C SER A 12 25.93 0.80 14.82
N ARG A 13 26.91 1.58 15.27
CA ARG A 13 26.74 3.00 15.61
C ARG A 13 26.23 3.78 14.42
N ASP A 14 26.88 3.67 13.27
CA ASP A 14 26.51 4.42 12.07
C ASP A 14 25.09 4.07 11.62
N THR A 15 24.72 2.79 11.72
CA THR A 15 23.34 2.35 11.49
C THR A 15 22.35 3.05 12.43
N LEU A 16 22.67 3.22 13.72
CA LEU A 16 21.79 3.89 14.68
C LEU A 16 21.67 5.39 14.41
N LEU A 17 22.76 6.06 14.07
CA LEU A 17 22.77 7.48 13.71
C LEU A 17 21.94 7.74 12.45
N ALA A 18 22.03 6.87 11.45
CA ALA A 18 21.20 6.94 10.25
C ALA A 18 19.70 6.71 10.53
N ILE A 19 19.38 5.85 11.50
CA ILE A 19 17.99 5.51 11.86
C ILE A 19 17.33 6.60 12.72
N ALA A 20 18.07 7.23 13.63
CA ALA A 20 17.50 8.12 14.64
C ALA A 20 16.58 9.23 14.07
N PRO A 21 16.90 9.90 12.95
CA PRO A 21 16.05 10.94 12.36
C PRO A 21 14.74 10.41 11.77
N VAL A 22 14.74 9.19 11.21
CA VAL A 22 13.59 8.59 10.52
C VAL A 22 12.68 7.78 11.44
N MET A 23 12.98 7.74 12.74
CA MET A 23 12.15 7.02 13.72
C MET A 23 10.74 7.61 13.79
N PRO A 24 9.70 6.76 13.85
CA PRO A 24 8.33 7.25 13.94
C PRO A 24 8.10 7.97 15.28
N LYS A 25 7.58 9.19 15.20
CA LYS A 25 7.22 10.08 16.32
C LYS A 25 5.80 10.59 16.09
N ARG A 26 5.13 11.09 17.13
CA ARG A 26 3.81 11.72 16.96
C ARG A 26 3.89 13.02 16.17
N THR A 27 5.01 13.72 16.25
CA THR A 27 5.22 15.03 15.63
C THR A 27 5.43 14.93 14.12
N ASN A 28 6.02 13.83 13.62
CA ASN A 28 6.26 13.65 12.18
C ASN A 28 5.17 12.81 11.48
N LEU A 29 4.21 12.25 12.22
CA LEU A 29 3.14 11.41 11.67
C LEU A 29 1.73 11.93 12.00
N GLN A 30 1.57 13.25 12.06
CA GLN A 30 0.29 13.87 12.43
C GLN A 30 -0.79 13.58 11.39
N GLN A 31 -0.44 13.65 10.10
CA GLN A 31 -1.39 13.40 9.00
C GLN A 31 -1.85 11.94 9.01
N GLU A 32 -0.95 10.98 9.16
CA GLU A 32 -1.28 9.55 9.14
C GLU A 32 -2.09 9.13 10.37
N ILE A 33 -1.90 9.82 11.49
CA ILE A 33 -2.76 9.65 12.67
C ILE A 33 -4.17 10.17 12.37
N ALA A 34 -4.29 11.35 11.75
CA ALA A 34 -5.59 11.91 11.37
C ALA A 34 -6.30 11.02 10.33
N ASP A 35 -5.57 10.55 9.31
CA ASP A 35 -6.06 9.60 8.30
C ASP A 35 -6.53 8.29 8.95
N ALA A 36 -5.79 7.78 9.94
CA ALA A 36 -6.18 6.57 10.67
C ALA A 36 -7.46 6.75 11.49
N GLU A 37 -7.73 7.95 11.98
CA GLU A 37 -8.97 8.29 12.69
C GLU A 37 -10.14 8.43 11.71
N ALA A 38 -9.96 9.20 10.64
CA ALA A 38 -10.94 9.36 9.57
C ALA A 38 -11.32 8.02 8.92
N ALA A 39 -10.33 7.19 8.59
CA ALA A 39 -10.56 5.86 8.02
C ALA A 39 -11.25 4.92 9.01
N GLN A 40 -11.00 5.07 10.32
CA GLN A 40 -11.67 4.26 11.33
C GLN A 40 -13.14 4.65 11.50
N GLU A 41 -13.46 5.94 11.41
CA GLU A 41 -14.84 6.45 11.43
C GLU A 41 -15.59 6.04 10.17
N ARG A 42 -14.99 6.26 8.99
CA ARG A 42 -15.54 5.91 7.69
C ARG A 42 -15.61 4.40 7.43
N GLY A 43 -14.80 3.60 8.13
CA GLY A 43 -14.76 2.14 7.99
C GLY A 43 -13.78 1.62 6.93
N TYR A 44 -13.12 2.49 6.17
CA TYR A 44 -12.11 2.16 5.17
C TYR A 44 -11.17 3.34 4.87
N TYR A 45 -10.00 3.02 4.33
CA TYR A 45 -9.01 3.98 3.86
C TYR A 45 -9.28 4.41 2.42
N LEU A 46 -9.12 5.70 2.13
CA LEU A 46 -9.02 6.22 0.77
C LEU A 46 -7.66 5.84 0.15
N PRO A 47 -7.51 5.85 -1.18
CA PRO A 47 -6.25 5.46 -1.82
C PRO A 47 -5.01 6.24 -1.37
N ASP A 48 -5.13 7.55 -1.21
CA ASP A 48 -4.04 8.44 -0.80
C ASP A 48 -3.68 8.25 0.68
N GLU A 49 -4.69 8.07 1.55
CA GLU A 49 -4.49 7.73 2.96
C GLU A 49 -3.87 6.33 3.14
N ASP A 50 -4.31 5.36 2.32
CA ASP A 50 -3.75 4.00 2.28
C ASP A 50 -2.28 4.08 1.88
N GLU A 51 -1.95 4.79 0.81
CA GLU A 51 -0.58 4.99 0.32
C GLU A 51 0.34 5.58 1.39
N ARG A 52 -0.05 6.69 2.04
CA ARG A 52 0.71 7.29 3.15
C ARG A 52 0.92 6.30 4.31
N LEU A 53 -0.12 5.56 4.69
CA LEU A 53 -0.01 4.53 5.73
C LEU A 53 0.98 3.43 5.32
N ARG A 54 0.97 3.00 4.06
CA ARG A 54 1.86 1.95 3.55
C ARG A 54 3.31 2.40 3.51
N GLU A 55 3.58 3.63 3.08
CA GLU A 55 4.92 4.22 3.08
C GLU A 55 5.52 4.22 4.49
N VAL A 56 4.78 4.78 5.46
CA VAL A 56 5.21 4.83 6.86
C VAL A 56 5.41 3.44 7.43
N PHE A 57 4.53 2.49 7.10
CA PHE A 57 4.66 1.13 7.60
C PHE A 57 5.82 0.36 6.97
N ALA A 58 6.08 0.55 5.66
CA ALA A 58 7.22 -0.05 4.97
C ALA A 58 8.54 0.47 5.54
N GLN A 59 8.68 1.80 5.68
CA GLN A 59 9.83 2.43 6.31
C GLN A 59 10.05 1.90 7.74
N TYR A 60 8.97 1.75 8.52
CA TYR A 60 9.05 1.13 9.84
C TYR A 60 9.59 -0.30 9.80
N LEU A 61 9.16 -1.13 8.83
CA LEU A 61 9.63 -2.52 8.71
C LEU A 61 11.11 -2.60 8.33
N GLU A 62 11.59 -1.69 7.49
CA GLU A 62 13.01 -1.57 7.12
C GLU A 62 13.85 -1.16 8.33
N VAL A 63 13.48 -0.07 9.01
CA VAL A 63 14.12 0.40 10.25
C VAL A 63 14.16 -0.71 11.28
N ARG A 64 13.04 -1.41 11.47
CA ARG A 64 12.97 -2.57 12.38
C ARG A 64 13.96 -3.67 12.01
N THR A 65 14.13 -3.95 10.72
CA THR A 65 15.06 -4.98 10.26
C THR A 65 16.50 -4.57 10.53
N ALA A 66 16.86 -3.32 10.25
CA ALA A 66 18.19 -2.77 10.53
C ALA A 66 18.51 -2.79 12.03
N LEU A 67 17.60 -2.33 12.88
CA LEU A 67 17.79 -2.36 14.34
C LEU A 67 17.93 -3.80 14.90
N ARG A 68 17.18 -4.76 14.34
CA ARG A 68 17.35 -6.17 14.69
C ARG A 68 18.71 -6.70 14.29
N GLY A 69 19.25 -6.24 13.16
CA GLY A 69 20.62 -6.52 12.73
C GLY A 69 21.64 -6.03 13.76
N VAL A 70 21.50 -4.78 14.23
CA VAL A 70 22.35 -4.22 15.29
C VAL A 70 22.29 -5.06 16.57
N VAL A 71 21.09 -5.33 17.09
CA VAL A 71 20.93 -6.17 18.30
C VAL A 71 21.55 -7.55 18.10
N GLY A 72 21.34 -8.16 16.93
CA GLY A 72 21.89 -9.49 16.61
C GLY A 72 23.41 -9.53 16.52
N ARG A 73 24.07 -8.45 16.08
CA ARG A 73 25.53 -8.32 16.10
C ARG A 73 26.06 -8.11 17.51
N MET A 74 25.38 -7.30 18.33
CA MET A 74 25.83 -6.98 19.68
C MET A 74 25.56 -8.11 20.69
N GLU A 75 24.48 -8.88 20.55
CA GLU A 75 24.05 -9.92 21.50
C GLU A 75 25.15 -10.96 21.82
N PRO A 76 25.88 -11.54 20.84
CA PRO A 76 26.98 -12.46 21.12
C PRO A 76 28.10 -11.86 21.98
N TRP A 77 28.42 -10.59 21.78
CA TRP A 77 29.47 -9.89 22.53
C TRP A 77 29.03 -9.55 23.96
N VAL A 78 27.75 -9.18 24.14
CA VAL A 78 27.15 -9.00 25.47
C VAL A 78 27.18 -10.31 26.26
N ASP A 79 26.82 -11.43 25.62
CA ASP A 79 26.83 -12.75 26.25
C ASP A 79 28.27 -13.21 26.62
N MET A 80 29.28 -12.76 25.87
CA MET A 80 30.70 -12.97 26.18
C MET A 80 31.24 -12.05 27.29
N GLY A 81 30.42 -11.17 27.86
CA GLY A 81 30.80 -10.00 28.65
C GLY A 81 32.00 -10.15 29.59
N ARG A 82 32.09 -11.22 30.39
CA ARG A 82 33.22 -11.43 31.33
C ARG A 82 34.61 -11.58 30.68
N LYS A 83 34.67 -11.79 29.37
CA LYS A 83 35.92 -11.92 28.60
C LYS A 83 36.39 -10.62 27.95
N LEU A 84 35.55 -9.58 27.98
CA LEU A 84 35.85 -8.26 27.42
C LEU A 84 36.34 -7.33 28.51
N GLU A 85 37.16 -6.34 28.15
CA GLU A 85 37.51 -5.26 29.07
C GLU A 85 36.28 -4.43 29.44
N ARG A 86 36.30 -3.78 30.61
CA ARG A 86 35.15 -3.02 31.11
C ARG A 86 34.67 -1.96 30.12
N GLN A 87 35.60 -1.24 29.48
CA GLN A 87 35.27 -0.27 28.46
C GLN A 87 34.55 -0.94 27.28
N GLU A 88 35.13 -1.99 26.69
CA GLU A 88 34.51 -2.72 25.56
C GLU A 88 33.10 -3.26 25.91
N GLN A 89 32.91 -3.78 27.12
CA GLN A 89 31.59 -4.21 27.59
C GLN A 89 30.55 -3.08 27.52
N LEU A 90 30.92 -1.87 27.97
CA LEU A 90 30.04 -0.71 27.92
C LEU A 90 29.77 -0.27 26.49
N ARG A 91 30.78 -0.24 25.61
CA ARG A 91 30.60 0.16 24.21
C ARG A 91 29.59 -0.73 23.49
N VAL A 92 29.76 -2.05 23.61
CA VAL A 92 28.83 -3.05 23.06
C VAL A 92 27.45 -2.89 23.66
N PHE A 93 27.37 -2.73 24.98
CA PHE A 93 26.10 -2.59 25.68
C PHE A 93 25.36 -1.33 25.23
N ILE A 94 26.02 -0.17 25.18
CA ILE A 94 25.41 1.11 24.78
C ILE A 94 24.81 1.00 23.38
N VAL A 95 25.58 0.51 22.40
CA VAL A 95 25.10 0.37 21.02
C VAL A 95 23.94 -0.64 20.94
N GLY A 96 24.09 -1.83 21.52
CA GLY A 96 23.05 -2.86 21.49
C GLY A 96 21.78 -2.44 22.22
N PHE A 97 21.91 -1.76 23.35
CA PHE A 97 20.79 -1.33 24.17
C PHE A 97 20.04 -0.15 23.55
N THR A 98 20.74 0.83 22.95
CA THR A 98 20.09 1.90 22.17
C THR A 98 19.25 1.32 21.04
N ALA A 99 19.78 0.34 20.31
CA ALA A 99 19.03 -0.37 19.27
C ALA A 99 17.77 -1.06 19.82
N ALA A 100 17.89 -1.71 20.98
CA ALA A 100 16.76 -2.34 21.66
C ALA A 100 15.70 -1.33 22.10
N CYS A 101 16.10 -0.17 22.64
CA CYS A 101 15.21 0.92 23.00
C CYS A 101 14.44 1.44 21.79
N PHE A 102 15.14 1.71 20.67
CA PHE A 102 14.51 2.13 19.42
C PHE A 102 13.51 1.09 18.90
N LEU A 103 13.86 -0.22 18.93
CA LEU A 103 12.95 -1.30 18.54
C LEU A 103 11.68 -1.33 19.38
N VAL A 104 11.81 -1.15 20.69
CA VAL A 104 10.68 -1.18 21.61
C VAL A 104 9.78 0.03 21.40
N ARG A 105 10.37 1.24 21.35
CA ARG A 105 9.63 2.49 21.17
C ARG A 105 8.86 2.51 19.85
N SER A 106 9.54 2.25 18.73
CA SER A 106 8.90 2.24 17.41
C SER A 106 7.81 1.17 17.30
N GLY A 107 8.05 -0.03 17.84
CA GLY A 107 7.03 -1.08 17.89
C GLY A 107 5.80 -0.68 18.70
N LEU A 108 5.99 -0.05 19.86
CA LEU A 108 4.90 0.45 20.69
C LEU A 108 4.13 1.57 20.01
N PHE A 109 4.82 2.46 19.30
CA PHE A 109 4.19 3.51 18.51
C PHE A 109 3.25 2.92 17.44
N MET A 110 3.74 1.98 16.63
CA MET A 110 2.92 1.31 15.60
C MET A 110 1.72 0.57 16.20
N ILE A 111 1.92 -0.09 17.34
CA ILE A 111 0.82 -0.76 18.06
C ILE A 111 -0.21 0.27 18.54
N GLY A 112 0.24 1.41 19.05
CA GLY A 112 -0.63 2.50 19.50
C GLY A 112 -1.44 3.13 18.36
N MET A 113 -0.89 3.22 17.13
CA MET A 113 -1.67 3.66 15.96
C MET A 113 -2.86 2.75 15.68
N ALA A 114 -2.69 1.43 15.84
CA ALA A 114 -3.75 0.45 15.59
C ALA A 114 -4.58 0.08 16.84
N GLU A 115 -4.26 0.61 18.02
CA GLU A 115 -4.98 0.31 19.25
C GLU A 115 -6.40 0.89 19.19
N GLY A 116 -7.41 0.07 19.46
CA GLY A 116 -8.83 0.47 19.31
C GLY A 116 -9.31 0.58 17.85
N ARG A 117 -8.40 0.71 16.88
CA ARG A 117 -8.72 0.95 15.46
C ARG A 117 -8.65 -0.33 14.63
N LYS A 118 -9.79 -1.03 14.47
CA LYS A 118 -9.89 -2.29 13.72
C LYS A 118 -9.59 -2.14 12.24
N VAL A 119 -9.93 -1.00 11.64
CA VAL A 119 -9.71 -0.71 10.20
C VAL A 119 -8.22 -0.63 9.93
N VAL A 120 -7.50 0.20 10.71
CA VAL A 120 -6.04 0.35 10.68
C VAL A 120 -5.34 -1.00 10.82
N ARG A 121 -5.73 -1.78 11.84
CA ARG A 121 -5.12 -3.10 12.07
C ARG A 121 -5.33 -4.05 10.90
N ARG A 122 -6.53 -4.08 10.31
CA ARG A 122 -6.81 -4.94 9.15
C ARG A 122 -5.99 -4.50 7.96
N LYS A 123 -5.87 -3.19 7.75
CA LYS A 123 -5.13 -2.60 6.65
C LYS A 123 -3.64 -2.91 6.74
N LEU A 124 -3.00 -2.73 7.90
CA LEU A 124 -1.59 -3.09 8.11
C LEU A 124 -1.29 -4.60 8.01
N ASP A 125 -2.31 -5.47 8.14
CA ASP A 125 -2.18 -6.92 7.94
C ASP A 125 -2.47 -7.37 6.50
N GLU A 126 -3.02 -6.49 5.66
CA GLU A 126 -3.21 -6.72 4.23
C GLU A 126 -1.85 -6.64 3.51
N ALA A 127 -1.62 -7.57 2.57
CA ALA A 127 -0.40 -7.56 1.76
C ALA A 127 -0.39 -6.35 0.81
N GLU A 128 0.77 -5.75 0.58
CA GLU A 128 0.89 -4.70 -0.42
C GLU A 128 2.23 -4.88 -1.16
N PRO A 129 2.22 -5.55 -2.33
CA PRO A 129 3.43 -5.87 -3.08
C PRO A 129 4.27 -4.66 -3.49
N ARG A 130 3.63 -3.51 -3.77
CA ARG A 130 4.30 -2.25 -4.13
C ARG A 130 5.35 -1.81 -3.12
N PHE A 131 5.06 -2.07 -1.84
CA PHE A 131 5.89 -1.68 -0.71
C PHE A 131 6.61 -2.88 -0.08
N GLY A 132 6.58 -4.05 -0.73
CA GLY A 132 7.16 -5.28 -0.18
C GLY A 132 6.52 -5.77 1.13
N ILE A 133 5.29 -5.32 1.45
CA ILE A 133 4.63 -5.65 2.72
C ILE A 133 3.95 -7.01 2.61
N PRO A 134 4.38 -8.04 3.37
CA PRO A 134 3.73 -9.34 3.35
C PRO A 134 2.44 -9.35 4.16
N ARG A 135 1.54 -10.29 3.84
CA ARG A 135 0.32 -10.51 4.61
C ARG A 135 0.65 -10.82 6.07
N LYS A 136 -0.11 -10.26 7.01
CA LYS A 136 0.05 -10.41 8.47
C LYS A 136 1.36 -9.83 9.06
N ALA A 137 2.04 -8.93 8.35
CA ALA A 137 3.24 -8.26 8.85
C ALA A 137 3.00 -7.59 10.22
N PHE A 138 1.92 -6.82 10.36
CA PHE A 138 1.59 -6.16 11.62
C PHE A 138 1.28 -7.13 12.76
N THR A 139 0.54 -8.21 12.48
CA THR A 139 0.29 -9.28 13.45
C THR A 139 1.60 -9.92 13.92
N GLN A 140 2.60 -10.08 13.05
CA GLN A 140 3.92 -10.58 13.45
C GLN A 140 4.65 -9.58 14.37
N VAL A 141 4.64 -8.30 14.02
CA VAL A 141 5.19 -7.21 14.86
C VAL A 141 4.55 -7.22 16.25
N TYR A 142 3.22 -7.27 16.30
CA TYR A 142 2.45 -7.30 17.54
C TYR A 142 2.79 -8.52 18.41
N ARG A 143 2.84 -9.73 17.81
CA ARG A 143 3.20 -10.97 18.52
C ARG A 143 4.60 -10.88 19.13
N LEU A 144 5.58 -10.39 18.37
CA LEU A 144 6.95 -10.27 18.83
C LEU A 144 7.10 -9.27 19.98
N GLN A 145 6.39 -8.13 19.93
CA GLN A 145 6.41 -7.17 21.03
C GLN A 145 5.72 -7.66 22.30
N SER A 146 4.72 -8.53 22.17
CA SER A 146 4.08 -9.16 23.33
C SER A 146 4.86 -10.34 23.94
N SER A 147 6.08 -10.62 23.46
CA SER A 147 6.86 -11.79 23.90
C SER A 147 7.45 -11.61 25.30
N VAL A 148 6.97 -12.41 26.24
CA VAL A 148 7.43 -12.41 27.64
C VAL A 148 8.94 -12.62 27.75
N ARG A 149 9.50 -13.59 27.02
CA ARG A 149 10.95 -13.88 27.05
C ARG A 149 11.79 -12.68 26.60
N ARG A 150 11.38 -12.00 25.53
CA ARG A 150 12.09 -10.81 25.02
C ARG A 150 11.97 -9.64 25.98
N MET A 151 10.81 -9.47 26.60
CA MET A 151 10.60 -8.46 27.63
C MET A 151 11.49 -8.67 28.86
N TRP A 152 11.69 -9.91 29.29
CA TRP A 152 12.60 -10.21 30.41
C TRP A 152 14.04 -9.81 30.08
N LYS A 153 14.56 -10.22 28.91
CA LYS A 153 15.90 -9.79 28.46
C LYS A 153 16.04 -8.27 28.39
N PHE A 154 15.02 -7.59 27.87
CA PHE A 154 15.01 -6.12 27.81
C PHE A 154 15.02 -5.50 29.22
N HIS A 155 14.30 -6.10 30.17
CA HIS A 155 14.29 -5.65 31.55
C HIS A 155 15.64 -5.85 32.25
N GLU A 156 16.32 -6.97 32.02
CA GLU A 156 17.68 -7.22 32.52
C GLU A 156 18.68 -6.20 31.96
N ALA A 157 18.61 -5.92 30.67
CA ALA A 157 19.42 -4.88 30.04
C ALA A 157 19.13 -3.49 30.63
N TRP A 158 17.86 -3.17 30.89
CA TRP A 158 17.49 -1.93 31.58
C TRP A 158 18.07 -1.85 33.00
N GLN A 159 18.02 -2.93 33.78
CA GLN A 159 18.64 -2.96 35.12
C GLN A 159 20.17 -2.82 35.05
N PHE A 160 20.80 -3.30 33.98
CA PHE A 160 22.22 -3.03 33.76
C PHE A 160 22.46 -1.55 33.45
N TYR A 161 21.67 -0.95 32.57
CA TYR A 161 21.76 0.48 32.27
C TYR A 161 21.61 1.34 33.53
N ASP A 162 20.57 1.10 34.33
CA ASP A 162 20.27 1.85 35.55
C ASP A 162 21.42 1.78 36.57
N ARG A 163 22.02 0.60 36.77
CA ARG A 163 23.17 0.42 37.68
C ARG A 163 24.46 1.08 37.20
N ASN A 164 24.64 1.23 35.89
CA ASN A 164 25.86 1.77 35.29
C ASN A 164 25.61 3.15 34.66
N LYS A 165 24.52 3.82 35.07
CA LYS A 165 24.04 5.05 34.45
C LYS A 165 25.11 6.14 34.41
N GLN A 166 25.75 6.40 35.55
CA GLN A 166 26.78 7.44 35.64
C GLN A 166 27.96 7.14 34.69
N GLU A 167 28.49 5.92 34.75
CA GLU A 167 29.62 5.48 33.90
C GLU A 167 29.29 5.56 32.40
N ILE A 168 28.04 5.29 32.02
CA ILE A 168 27.57 5.43 30.63
C ILE A 168 27.43 6.92 30.24
N HIS A 169 26.91 7.76 31.13
CA HIS A 169 26.78 9.21 30.89
C HIS A 169 28.13 9.90 30.80
N ASP A 170 29.14 9.44 31.55
CA ASP A 170 30.50 9.98 31.49
C ASP A 170 31.15 9.78 30.11
N LEU A 171 30.67 8.83 29.31
CA LEU A 171 31.07 8.60 27.92
C LEU A 171 30.41 9.56 26.92
N HIS A 172 29.66 10.57 27.36
CA HIS A 172 29.05 11.58 26.48
C HIS A 172 30.08 12.37 25.66
N ASN A 173 31.30 12.56 26.18
CA ASN A 173 32.39 13.24 25.48
C ASN A 173 33.27 12.28 24.63
N ASP A 174 32.93 10.99 24.59
CA ASP A 174 33.64 10.03 23.75
C ASP A 174 33.41 10.37 22.27
N PRO A 175 34.48 10.52 21.45
CA PRO A 175 34.35 10.93 20.06
C PRO A 175 33.61 9.91 19.19
N GLU A 176 33.55 8.65 19.60
CA GLU A 176 32.87 7.58 18.87
C GLU A 176 31.48 7.26 19.44
N LEU A 177 31.24 7.44 20.74
CA LEU A 177 29.98 7.03 21.40
C LEU A 177 29.11 8.18 21.93
N GLY A 178 29.63 9.40 22.02
CA GLY A 178 28.94 10.54 22.63
C GLY A 178 27.55 10.79 22.08
N GLU A 179 27.40 10.69 20.75
CA GLU A 179 26.10 10.82 20.08
C GLU A 179 25.12 9.68 20.45
N ILE A 180 25.59 8.43 20.54
CA ILE A 180 24.75 7.29 20.93
C ILE A 180 24.33 7.39 22.40
N VAL A 181 25.23 7.84 23.28
CA VAL A 181 24.91 8.11 24.68
C VAL A 181 23.82 9.16 24.79
N THR A 182 23.90 10.22 23.98
CA THR A 182 22.85 11.27 23.90
C THR A 182 21.51 10.71 23.44
N LEU A 183 21.51 9.88 22.39
CA LEU A 183 20.31 9.21 21.91
C LEU A 183 19.71 8.27 22.96
N LEU A 184 20.55 7.52 23.68
CA LEU A 184 20.11 6.62 24.73
C LEU A 184 19.48 7.37 25.90
N ALA A 185 20.11 8.46 26.34
CA ALA A 185 19.59 9.33 27.39
C ALA A 185 18.22 9.92 27.02
N ALA A 186 18.02 10.29 25.75
CA ALA A 186 16.74 10.80 25.27
C ALA A 186 15.60 9.76 25.30
N GLU A 187 15.91 8.45 25.37
CA GLU A 187 14.91 7.38 25.47
C GLU A 187 14.45 7.13 26.93
N GLU A 188 15.16 7.65 27.95
CA GLU A 188 14.83 7.43 29.36
C GLU A 188 13.38 7.81 29.73
N PRO A 189 12.87 9.02 29.39
CA PRO A 189 11.54 9.45 29.83
C PRO A 189 10.42 8.56 29.27
N PHE A 190 10.64 8.04 28.04
CA PHE A 190 9.69 7.15 27.39
C PHE A 190 9.57 5.81 28.13
N MET A 191 10.69 5.29 28.63
CA MET A 191 10.75 3.99 29.30
C MET A 191 10.22 4.05 30.74
N GLU A 192 10.54 5.11 31.49
CA GLU A 192 10.06 5.30 32.86
C GLU A 192 8.53 5.42 32.92
N THR A 193 7.95 6.23 32.05
CA THR A 193 6.50 6.46 31.96
C THR A 193 5.74 5.16 31.64
N ARG A 194 6.33 4.29 30.81
CA ARG A 194 5.70 3.05 30.34
C ARG A 194 5.94 1.86 31.26
N ARG A 195 6.95 1.88 32.14
CA ARG A 195 7.29 0.77 33.06
C ARG A 195 6.10 0.29 33.91
N ARG A 196 5.21 1.21 34.33
CA ARG A 196 3.98 0.89 35.11
C ARG A 196 2.80 0.41 34.25
N GLU A 197 2.68 0.88 33.01
CA GLU A 197 1.53 0.60 32.13
C GLU A 197 1.75 -0.61 31.20
N TYR A 198 3.01 -0.87 30.82
CA TYR A 198 3.40 -1.97 29.91
C TYR A 198 3.03 -3.36 30.46
N TRP A 199 3.03 -3.53 31.79
CA TRP A 199 2.58 -4.76 32.45
C TRP A 199 1.04 -4.87 32.55
N LYS A 200 0.30 -3.76 32.61
CA LYS A 200 -1.18 -3.75 32.69
C LYS A 200 -1.85 -4.14 31.37
N HIS A 201 -1.32 -3.72 30.23
CA HIS A 201 -1.84 -4.09 28.90
C HIS A 201 -1.76 -5.61 28.58
N ARG A 202 -1.00 -6.37 29.38
CA ARG A 202 -0.85 -7.83 29.29
C ARG A 202 -2.14 -8.61 29.52
N ILE A 203 -3.10 -8.08 30.30
CA ILE A 203 -4.39 -8.73 30.57
C ILE A 203 -5.33 -8.67 29.34
N ARG A 204 -5.24 -7.61 28.53
CA ARG A 204 -6.08 -7.41 27.34
C ARG A 204 -5.72 -8.38 26.20
N TYR A 205 -4.46 -8.81 26.12
CA TYR A 205 -3.92 -9.71 25.09
C TYR A 205 -4.57 -11.12 25.10
N ARG A 206 -4.91 -11.64 26.28
CA ARG A 206 -5.52 -12.99 26.41
C ARG A 206 -7.00 -13.01 26.01
N ILE A 207 -7.74 -11.95 26.32
CA ILE A 207 -9.18 -11.84 26.02
C ILE A 207 -9.43 -11.58 24.53
N HIS A 208 -8.59 -10.75 23.89
CA HIS A 208 -8.82 -10.33 22.51
C HIS A 208 -8.36 -11.36 21.45
N SER A 209 -7.35 -12.18 21.77
CA SER A 209 -6.87 -13.27 20.90
C SER A 209 -7.74 -14.54 20.98
N PHE A 210 -8.45 -14.75 22.08
CA PHE A 210 -9.43 -15.83 22.22
C PHE A 210 -10.73 -15.54 21.45
N ARG A 211 -11.23 -14.30 21.49
CA ARG A 211 -12.46 -13.89 20.78
C ARG A 211 -12.39 -13.96 19.24
N ARG A 212 -11.19 -13.91 18.62
CA ARG A 212 -11.06 -14.02 17.15
C ARG A 212 -11.11 -15.45 16.62
N ARG A 213 -10.95 -16.46 17.48
CA ARG A 213 -10.89 -17.87 17.04
C ARG A 213 -12.24 -18.42 16.56
N HIS A 214 -13.34 -17.69 16.76
CA HIS A 214 -14.69 -18.13 16.41
C HIS A 214 -15.39 -17.34 15.28
N ARG A 215 -14.72 -16.39 14.61
CA ARG A 215 -15.38 -15.59 13.53
C ARG A 215 -14.83 -15.84 12.12
N THR A 216 -13.74 -16.58 11.98
CA THR A 216 -13.09 -16.88 10.70
C THR A 216 -13.84 -17.90 9.84
N GLY A 217 -14.74 -18.69 10.42
CA GLY A 217 -15.52 -19.69 9.67
C GLY A 217 -16.45 -19.04 8.64
N PHE A 218 -17.16 -17.97 9.00
CA PHE A 218 -18.21 -17.39 8.15
C PHE A 218 -17.65 -16.64 6.92
N GLU A 219 -16.55 -15.91 7.08
CA GLU A 219 -15.89 -15.21 5.95
C GLU A 219 -15.21 -16.20 4.98
N GLN A 220 -14.70 -17.35 5.49
CA GLN A 220 -14.12 -18.39 4.65
C GLN A 220 -15.18 -19.18 3.85
N THR A 221 -16.36 -19.43 4.44
CA THR A 221 -17.46 -20.12 3.75
C THR A 221 -18.08 -19.26 2.65
N MET A 222 -18.25 -17.95 2.88
CA MET A 222 -18.75 -17.04 1.86
C MET A 222 -17.80 -16.88 0.66
N PHE A 223 -16.48 -16.89 0.90
CA PHE A 223 -15.47 -16.81 -0.16
C PHE A 223 -15.54 -18.02 -1.11
N GLN A 224 -15.81 -19.22 -0.58
CA GLN A 224 -15.95 -20.44 -1.37
C GLN A 224 -17.25 -20.48 -2.18
N LEU A 225 -18.35 -19.96 -1.63
CA LEU A 225 -19.62 -19.84 -2.36
C LEU A 225 -19.54 -18.89 -3.56
N PHE A 226 -18.82 -17.76 -3.41
CA PHE A 226 -18.58 -16.83 -4.51
C PHE A 226 -17.58 -17.37 -5.55
N GLU A 227 -16.54 -18.09 -5.14
CA GLU A 227 -15.68 -18.81 -6.10
C GLU A 227 -16.47 -19.85 -6.90
N PHE A 228 -17.41 -20.57 -6.26
CA PHE A 228 -18.19 -21.59 -6.94
C PHE A 228 -19.15 -20.98 -7.97
N GLY A 229 -19.87 -19.90 -7.61
CA GLY A 229 -20.73 -19.17 -8.54
C GLY A 229 -19.96 -18.45 -9.66
N GLY A 230 -18.77 -17.92 -9.36
CA GLY A 230 -17.88 -17.33 -10.37
C GLY A 230 -17.29 -18.36 -11.33
N ARG A 231 -16.93 -19.57 -10.84
CA ARG A 231 -16.37 -20.65 -11.65
C ARG A 231 -17.41 -21.27 -12.61
N THR A 232 -18.66 -21.43 -12.20
CA THR A 232 -19.72 -21.98 -13.08
C THR A 232 -20.14 -21.02 -14.18
N VAL A 233 -20.05 -19.70 -13.96
CA VAL A 233 -20.28 -18.70 -15.01
C VAL A 233 -19.06 -18.57 -15.95
N SER A 234 -17.85 -18.86 -15.45
CA SER A 234 -16.61 -18.68 -16.21
C SER A 234 -16.27 -19.77 -17.23
N GLU A 235 -16.94 -20.92 -17.18
CA GLU A 235 -16.75 -22.03 -18.15
C GLU A 235 -17.64 -21.90 -19.40
N LEU A 236 -18.59 -20.95 -19.41
CA LEU A 236 -19.35 -20.60 -20.60
C LEU A 236 -18.55 -19.63 -21.47
N ARG A 237 -17.47 -20.14 -22.08
CA ARG A 237 -17.06 -19.61 -23.37
C ARG A 237 -18.16 -19.99 -24.36
N ASP A 238 -18.66 -19.02 -25.12
CA ASP A 238 -19.40 -19.33 -26.33
C ASP A 238 -18.51 -20.27 -27.18
N PRO A 239 -18.94 -21.51 -27.45
CA PRO A 239 -18.15 -22.49 -28.22
C PRO A 239 -17.86 -22.02 -29.66
N THR A 240 -18.49 -20.93 -30.11
CA THR A 240 -18.29 -20.33 -31.43
C THR A 240 -17.21 -19.22 -31.45
N ALA A 241 -16.65 -18.84 -30.30
CA ALA A 241 -15.57 -17.86 -30.19
C ALA A 241 -14.20 -18.48 -30.57
N GLY A 242 -14.07 -18.91 -31.83
CA GLY A 242 -12.76 -19.13 -32.45
C GLY A 242 -11.96 -17.82 -32.49
N LEU A 243 -10.63 -17.91 -32.67
CA LEU A 243 -9.72 -16.77 -32.84
C LEU A 243 -10.30 -15.74 -33.83
N ARG A 244 -11.05 -14.75 -33.33
CA ARG A 244 -11.69 -13.72 -34.17
C ARG A 244 -10.61 -12.71 -34.54
N ARG A 245 -10.36 -12.61 -35.84
CA ARG A 245 -9.57 -11.51 -36.42
C ARG A 245 -10.12 -10.18 -35.93
N LEU A 246 -9.21 -9.30 -35.53
CA LEU A 246 -9.47 -7.90 -35.19
C LEU A 246 -10.45 -7.28 -36.22
N PRO A 247 -11.55 -6.63 -35.79
CA PRO A 247 -12.38 -5.86 -36.71
C PRO A 247 -11.48 -4.82 -37.40
N LYS A 248 -11.44 -4.82 -38.75
CA LYS A 248 -10.61 -3.86 -39.53
C LYS A 248 -10.87 -2.39 -39.12
N ARG A 249 -12.09 -2.08 -38.66
CA ARG A 249 -12.47 -0.76 -38.13
C ARG A 249 -11.74 -0.39 -36.84
N ALA A 250 -11.52 -1.33 -35.92
CA ALA A 250 -10.87 -1.03 -34.64
C ALA A 250 -9.36 -0.76 -34.81
N LEU A 251 -8.68 -1.56 -35.64
CA LEU A 251 -7.25 -1.41 -35.91
C LEU A 251 -6.89 -0.05 -36.53
N THR A 252 -7.74 0.45 -37.42
CA THR A 252 -7.52 1.76 -38.07
C THR A 252 -7.68 2.94 -37.12
N GLN A 253 -8.39 2.77 -35.99
CA GLN A 253 -8.49 3.82 -34.97
C GLN A 253 -7.36 3.77 -33.95
N CYS A 254 -6.69 2.63 -33.80
CA CYS A 254 -5.57 2.49 -32.87
C CYS A 254 -4.43 3.45 -33.18
N ASP A 255 -4.11 3.65 -34.47
CA ASP A 255 -3.04 4.56 -34.89
C ASP A 255 -3.39 6.01 -34.54
N CYS A 256 -4.60 6.46 -34.89
CA CYS A 256 -5.10 7.79 -34.51
C CYS A 256 -5.13 7.98 -32.99
N ALA A 257 -5.62 6.98 -32.24
CA ALA A 257 -5.64 7.03 -30.79
C ALA A 257 -4.22 7.08 -30.18
N SER A 258 -3.24 6.41 -30.77
CA SER A 258 -1.84 6.43 -30.34
C SER A 258 -1.17 7.80 -30.51
N GLU A 259 -1.65 8.61 -31.45
CA GLU A 259 -1.21 10.00 -31.61
C GLU A 259 -1.94 10.96 -30.66
N LEU A 260 -3.19 10.66 -30.34
CA LEU A 260 -4.01 11.44 -29.42
C LEU A 260 -3.63 11.25 -27.94
N LEU A 261 -3.36 10.01 -27.53
CA LEU A 261 -3.26 9.61 -26.11
C LEU A 261 -2.01 10.16 -25.42
N GLU A 262 -2.20 10.60 -24.18
CA GLU A 262 -1.14 11.10 -23.30
C GLU A 262 -1.13 10.31 -21.97
N PRO A 263 0.05 10.12 -21.34
CA PRO A 263 0.14 9.41 -20.07
C PRO A 263 -0.86 9.95 -19.04
N GLY A 264 -1.57 9.05 -18.37
CA GLY A 264 -2.62 9.39 -17.40
C GLY A 264 -4.04 9.38 -17.97
N ASP A 265 -4.19 9.35 -19.29
CA ASP A 265 -5.52 9.24 -19.91
C ASP A 265 -6.24 7.95 -19.48
N ILE A 266 -7.52 8.08 -19.14
CA ILE A 266 -8.40 6.97 -18.78
C ILE A 266 -9.11 6.52 -20.05
N ILE A 267 -8.94 5.25 -20.41
CA ILE A 267 -9.63 4.62 -21.54
C ILE A 267 -10.75 3.77 -20.98
N VAL A 268 -11.99 4.12 -21.29
CA VAL A 268 -13.17 3.31 -20.95
C VAL A 268 -13.62 2.57 -22.21
N THR A 269 -13.80 1.25 -22.13
CA THR A 269 -14.04 0.42 -23.31
C THR A 269 -15.28 -0.45 -23.19
N ARG A 270 -15.82 -0.83 -24.35
CA ARG A 270 -16.94 -1.77 -24.51
C ARG A 270 -16.60 -2.85 -25.53
N HIS A 271 -16.68 -4.11 -25.12
CA HIS A 271 -16.64 -5.27 -26.01
C HIS A 271 -18.03 -5.90 -26.16
N ARG A 272 -18.38 -6.41 -27.35
CA ARG A 272 -19.62 -7.16 -27.65
C ARG A 272 -19.83 -8.38 -26.77
N ASP A 273 -18.75 -9.07 -26.40
CA ASP A 273 -18.81 -10.43 -25.83
C ASP A 273 -18.28 -10.52 -24.38
N ALA A 274 -18.19 -9.41 -23.66
CA ALA A 274 -17.67 -9.44 -22.29
C ALA A 274 -18.77 -9.78 -21.27
N LEU A 275 -18.65 -10.97 -20.66
CA LEU A 275 -19.41 -11.42 -19.48
C LEU A 275 -19.30 -10.47 -18.26
N SER A 276 -18.56 -9.36 -18.35
CA SER A 276 -18.50 -8.27 -17.36
C SER A 276 -19.85 -7.57 -17.12
N ASN A 277 -20.79 -7.67 -18.07
CA ASN A 277 -22.16 -7.14 -17.90
C ASN A 277 -22.97 -7.89 -16.84
N LEU A 278 -22.50 -9.05 -16.35
CA LEU A 278 -23.24 -9.86 -15.39
C LEU A 278 -23.19 -9.33 -13.94
N PHE A 279 -22.22 -8.47 -13.59
CA PHE A 279 -22.00 -8.04 -12.19
C PHE A 279 -22.21 -6.55 -11.95
N MET A 280 -22.03 -5.70 -12.97
CA MET A 280 -22.43 -4.29 -12.93
C MET A 280 -23.13 -3.97 -14.26
N PRO A 281 -24.46 -3.79 -14.28
CA PRO A 281 -25.16 -3.39 -15.49
C PRO A 281 -24.66 -2.02 -15.95
N GLY A 282 -24.57 -1.82 -17.27
CA GLY A 282 -24.09 -0.58 -17.89
C GLY A 282 -23.60 -0.79 -19.32
N PHE A 283 -23.56 0.28 -20.10
CA PHE A 283 -23.01 0.29 -21.46
C PHE A 283 -21.48 0.18 -21.46
N TRP A 284 -20.84 0.77 -20.45
CA TRP A 284 -19.39 0.82 -20.28
C TRP A 284 -18.91 -0.19 -19.21
N PRO A 285 -18.41 -1.37 -19.59
CA PRO A 285 -18.05 -2.40 -18.62
C PRO A 285 -16.63 -2.32 -18.07
N HIS A 286 -15.71 -1.63 -18.75
CA HIS A 286 -14.27 -1.75 -18.46
C HIS A 286 -13.53 -0.42 -18.55
N ALA A 287 -12.50 -0.27 -17.74
CA ALA A 287 -11.64 0.90 -17.71
C ALA A 287 -10.16 0.50 -17.60
N ALA A 288 -9.31 1.30 -18.21
CA ALA A 288 -7.88 1.12 -18.31
C ALA A 288 -7.17 2.47 -18.28
N LEU A 289 -5.86 2.48 -17.98
CA LEU A 289 -5.08 3.72 -17.91
C LEU A 289 -3.92 3.67 -18.90
N PHE A 290 -3.87 4.64 -19.80
CA PHE A 290 -2.78 4.78 -20.74
C PHE A 290 -1.54 5.33 -20.04
N VAL A 291 -0.41 4.67 -20.23
CA VAL A 291 0.81 4.97 -19.47
C VAL A 291 1.95 5.53 -20.33
N GLY A 292 1.71 5.69 -21.63
CA GLY A 292 2.69 6.25 -22.57
C GLY A 292 3.23 5.20 -23.54
N LYS A 293 4.24 5.61 -24.31
CA LYS A 293 4.95 4.74 -25.25
C LYS A 293 6.23 4.26 -24.59
N LEU A 294 6.31 2.98 -24.22
CA LEU A 294 7.52 2.39 -23.64
C LEU A 294 8.32 1.63 -24.70
N GLY A 295 9.65 1.55 -24.51
CA GLY A 295 10.54 0.68 -25.28
C GLY A 295 10.48 0.89 -26.79
N ASN A 296 9.71 0.04 -27.49
CA ASN A 296 9.57 -0.02 -28.94
C ASN A 296 8.74 1.12 -29.57
N GLY A 297 8.24 2.06 -28.75
CA GLY A 297 7.46 3.20 -29.22
C GLY A 297 5.97 2.90 -29.42
N GLU A 298 5.53 1.67 -29.10
CA GLU A 298 4.11 1.33 -29.09
C GLU A 298 3.45 1.86 -27.81
N GLY A 299 2.22 2.35 -27.94
CA GLY A 299 1.45 2.80 -26.79
C GLY A 299 1.14 1.62 -25.86
N GLU A 300 1.28 1.84 -24.55
CA GLU A 300 1.01 0.85 -23.54
C GLU A 300 -0.07 1.31 -22.58
N VAL A 301 -0.81 0.32 -22.08
CA VAL A 301 -1.96 0.50 -21.21
C VAL A 301 -1.83 -0.44 -20.02
N VAL A 302 -2.04 0.09 -18.82
CA VAL A 302 -2.22 -0.74 -17.63
C VAL A 302 -3.70 -0.97 -17.41
N GLU A 303 -4.08 -2.24 -17.31
CA GLU A 303 -5.48 -2.61 -17.04
C GLU A 303 -5.59 -3.88 -16.20
N ALA A 304 -6.64 -3.92 -15.38
CA ALA A 304 -6.97 -5.07 -14.56
C ALA A 304 -8.03 -5.93 -15.26
N ARG A 305 -7.65 -7.13 -15.70
CA ARG A 305 -8.57 -8.16 -16.25
C ARG A 305 -8.50 -9.41 -15.36
N LYS A 306 -9.27 -10.45 -15.68
CA LYS A 306 -9.35 -11.71 -14.91
C LYS A 306 -7.99 -12.35 -14.59
N ASP A 307 -6.97 -12.12 -15.42
CA ASP A 307 -5.60 -12.60 -15.28
C ASP A 307 -4.68 -11.65 -14.50
N GLY A 308 -5.25 -10.63 -13.87
CA GLY A 308 -4.57 -9.64 -13.05
C GLY A 308 -4.36 -8.29 -13.74
N VAL A 309 -3.67 -7.41 -13.03
CA VAL A 309 -3.21 -6.12 -13.51
C VAL A 309 -1.95 -6.34 -14.34
N LYS A 310 -2.03 -6.03 -15.63
CA LYS A 310 -0.90 -6.15 -16.55
C LYS A 310 -0.79 -4.94 -17.43
N LEU A 311 0.43 -4.75 -17.92
CA LEU A 311 0.77 -3.88 -19.02
C LEU A 311 0.40 -4.60 -20.33
N ARG A 312 -0.36 -3.94 -21.18
CA ARG A 312 -0.80 -4.48 -22.47
C ARG A 312 -0.61 -3.45 -23.57
N PRO A 313 -0.33 -3.90 -24.80
CA PRO A 313 -0.27 -3.01 -25.95
C PRO A 313 -1.61 -2.29 -26.18
N LEU A 314 -1.56 -1.05 -26.64
CA LEU A 314 -2.73 -0.23 -26.91
C LEU A 314 -3.67 -0.88 -27.93
N ASN A 315 -3.11 -1.54 -28.96
CA ASN A 315 -3.89 -2.21 -30.00
C ASN A 315 -4.75 -3.37 -29.45
N GLU A 316 -4.30 -4.03 -28.37
CA GLU A 316 -5.07 -5.07 -27.70
C GLU A 316 -6.21 -4.46 -26.89
N THR A 317 -5.94 -3.34 -26.21
CA THR A 317 -6.96 -2.64 -25.40
C THR A 317 -8.05 -2.02 -26.27
N LEU A 318 -7.68 -1.44 -27.41
CA LEU A 318 -8.61 -0.78 -28.33
C LEU A 318 -9.25 -1.76 -29.34
N SER A 319 -9.07 -3.07 -29.16
CA SER A 319 -9.80 -4.10 -29.91
C SER A 319 -11.26 -4.24 -29.40
N VAL A 320 -12.03 -3.17 -29.54
CA VAL A 320 -13.33 -2.97 -28.91
C VAL A 320 -14.36 -2.43 -29.91
N ASP A 321 -15.64 -2.51 -29.56
CA ASP A 321 -16.72 -1.93 -30.37
C ASP A 321 -16.88 -0.43 -30.09
N ALA A 322 -16.54 0.01 -28.88
CA ALA A 322 -16.54 1.41 -28.50
C ALA A 322 -15.47 1.69 -27.44
N PHE A 323 -14.88 2.88 -27.48
CA PHE A 323 -14.07 3.43 -26.40
C PHE A 323 -14.27 4.93 -26.22
N LEU A 324 -14.05 5.37 -25.00
CA LEU A 324 -14.02 6.76 -24.57
C LEU A 324 -12.67 7.05 -23.93
N VAL A 325 -12.08 8.20 -24.26
CA VAL A 325 -10.84 8.68 -23.64
C VAL A 325 -11.16 9.91 -22.80
N LEU A 326 -10.92 9.79 -21.49
CA LEU A 326 -11.00 10.88 -20.54
C LEU A 326 -9.60 11.38 -20.19
N ARG A 327 -9.38 12.69 -20.30
CA ARG A 327 -8.13 13.34 -19.92
C ARG A 327 -8.35 14.25 -18.72
N GLY A 328 -7.45 14.17 -17.74
CA GLY A 328 -7.42 15.11 -16.62
C GLY A 328 -6.91 16.48 -17.06
N LYS A 329 -7.60 17.56 -16.69
CA LYS A 329 -7.20 18.95 -16.96
C LYS A 329 -6.13 19.44 -15.97
N PHE A 330 -5.03 18.69 -15.90
CA PHE A 330 -3.93 18.91 -14.97
C PHE A 330 -2.60 19.02 -15.72
N GLY A 331 -1.59 19.59 -15.05
CA GLY A 331 -0.22 19.59 -15.57
C GLY A 331 0.29 18.19 -15.87
N ALA A 332 1.22 18.07 -16.82
CA ALA A 332 1.79 16.79 -17.25
C ALA A 332 2.33 15.96 -16.08
N ASN A 333 2.98 16.59 -15.11
CA ASN A 333 3.49 15.95 -13.89
C ASN A 333 2.42 15.18 -13.09
N ILE A 334 1.20 15.71 -12.97
CA ILE A 334 0.10 15.03 -12.25
C ILE A 334 -0.40 13.82 -13.04
N ARG A 335 -0.46 13.94 -14.37
CA ARG A 335 -0.94 12.88 -15.27
C ARG A 335 0.08 11.76 -15.39
N GLU A 336 1.37 12.09 -15.51
CA GLU A 336 2.49 11.16 -15.43
C GLU A 336 2.51 10.44 -14.08
N GLY A 337 2.30 11.15 -12.96
CA GLY A 337 2.17 10.52 -11.65
C GLY A 337 1.01 9.52 -11.55
N ALA A 338 -0.11 9.75 -12.25
CA ALA A 338 -1.19 8.76 -12.34
C ALA A 338 -0.79 7.52 -13.16
N ALA A 339 -0.01 7.71 -14.23
CA ALA A 339 0.58 6.62 -15.02
C ALA A 339 1.59 5.80 -14.20
N GLU A 340 2.49 6.45 -13.46
CA GLU A 340 3.44 5.80 -12.55
C GLU A 340 2.72 4.97 -11.47
N ARG A 341 1.66 5.52 -10.86
CA ARG A 341 0.82 4.78 -9.91
C ARG A 341 0.20 3.54 -10.55
N ALA A 342 -0.29 3.65 -11.79
CA ALA A 342 -0.84 2.50 -12.50
C ALA A 342 0.22 1.43 -12.75
N PHE A 343 1.41 1.81 -13.22
CA PHE A 343 2.55 0.90 -13.36
C PHE A 343 2.88 0.16 -12.06
N GLY A 344 2.89 0.86 -10.93
CA GLY A 344 3.11 0.25 -9.61
C GLY A 344 2.10 -0.84 -9.27
N HIS A 345 0.91 -0.86 -9.88
CA HIS A 345 -0.09 -1.89 -9.66
C HIS A 345 0.08 -3.15 -10.52
N VAL A 346 0.97 -3.14 -11.52
CA VAL A 346 1.25 -4.31 -12.37
C VAL A 346 1.69 -5.51 -11.52
N GLY A 347 1.13 -6.68 -11.84
CA GLY A 347 1.35 -7.93 -11.10
C GLY A 347 0.34 -8.21 -9.99
N LYS A 348 -0.51 -7.25 -9.60
CA LYS A 348 -1.62 -7.52 -8.67
C LYS A 348 -2.65 -8.45 -9.31
N LEU A 349 -3.28 -9.28 -8.48
CA LEU A 349 -4.34 -10.19 -8.94
C LEU A 349 -5.67 -9.44 -9.12
N TYR A 350 -6.56 -10.01 -9.92
CA TYR A 350 -7.90 -9.44 -10.12
C TYR A 350 -8.76 -9.55 -8.87
N ASP A 351 -9.60 -8.54 -8.64
CA ASP A 351 -10.60 -8.53 -7.58
C ASP A 351 -11.98 -8.95 -8.10
N PHE A 352 -12.33 -10.22 -7.91
CA PHE A 352 -13.66 -10.74 -8.21
C PHE A 352 -14.72 -10.42 -7.15
N ALA A 353 -14.31 -9.89 -5.99
CA ALA A 353 -15.24 -9.47 -4.94
C ALA A 353 -15.72 -8.02 -5.10
N PHE A 354 -15.11 -7.27 -6.03
CA PHE A 354 -15.41 -5.86 -6.32
C PHE A 354 -15.47 -5.00 -5.04
N ASP A 355 -14.47 -5.12 -4.17
CA ASP A 355 -14.43 -4.47 -2.86
C ASP A 355 -13.23 -3.52 -2.76
N PHE A 356 -13.44 -2.25 -3.08
CA PHE A 356 -12.36 -1.28 -3.28
C PHE A 356 -11.69 -0.85 -1.97
N ARG A 357 -12.21 -1.33 -0.83
CA ARG A 357 -11.57 -1.19 0.48
C ARG A 357 -10.22 -1.93 0.54
N GLN A 358 -10.02 -2.95 -0.29
CA GLN A 358 -8.77 -3.70 -0.38
C GLN A 358 -7.86 -3.16 -1.49
N SER A 359 -6.55 -3.26 -1.30
CA SER A 359 -5.52 -2.75 -2.22
C SER A 359 -4.71 -3.86 -2.89
N HIS A 360 -4.67 -5.06 -2.32
CA HIS A 360 -3.83 -6.16 -2.81
C HIS A 360 -4.35 -6.84 -4.09
N ARG A 361 -5.61 -6.58 -4.46
CA ARG A 361 -6.29 -7.04 -5.67
C ARG A 361 -7.11 -5.90 -6.24
N LEU A 362 -7.17 -5.78 -7.56
CA LEU A 362 -7.85 -4.65 -8.22
C LEU A 362 -8.79 -5.13 -9.31
N ALA A 363 -9.99 -4.53 -9.33
CA ALA A 363 -10.86 -4.48 -10.48
C ALA A 363 -10.42 -3.35 -11.44
N CYS A 364 -10.96 -3.34 -12.65
CA CYS A 364 -10.61 -2.38 -13.70
C CYS A 364 -10.77 -0.92 -13.27
N THR A 365 -11.93 -0.55 -12.71
CA THR A 365 -12.19 0.79 -12.19
C THR A 365 -11.54 1.06 -10.83
N ALA A 366 -11.19 0.02 -10.06
CA ALA A 366 -10.42 0.16 -8.82
C ALA A 366 -8.99 0.63 -9.10
N LEU A 367 -8.41 0.21 -10.23
CA LEU A 367 -7.14 0.71 -10.72
C LEU A 367 -7.21 2.23 -10.93
N ILE A 368 -8.21 2.70 -11.69
CA ILE A 368 -8.40 4.13 -11.96
C ILE A 368 -8.64 4.93 -10.67
N TYR A 369 -9.51 4.41 -9.81
CA TYR A 369 -9.79 4.99 -8.49
C TYR A 369 -8.50 5.20 -7.68
N ARG A 370 -7.59 4.22 -7.67
CA ARG A 370 -6.33 4.32 -6.94
C ARG A 370 -5.30 5.23 -7.59
N CYS A 371 -5.33 5.40 -8.91
CA CYS A 371 -4.41 6.30 -9.61
C CYS A 371 -4.78 7.78 -9.42
N TRP A 372 -6.07 8.08 -9.24
CA TRP A 372 -6.60 9.44 -9.32
C TRP A 372 -7.21 9.98 -8.02
N HIS A 373 -7.82 9.16 -7.16
CA HIS A 373 -8.44 9.68 -5.93
C HIS A 373 -7.41 10.34 -5.01
N GLY A 374 -7.75 11.52 -4.48
CA GLY A 374 -6.87 12.33 -3.64
C GLY A 374 -5.83 13.15 -4.41
N GLN A 375 -5.70 12.95 -5.72
CA GLN A 375 -4.71 13.66 -6.55
C GLN A 375 -5.31 14.93 -7.15
N ALA A 376 -4.64 16.08 -7.01
CA ALA A 376 -5.13 17.38 -7.52
C ALA A 376 -6.60 17.69 -7.15
N GLY A 377 -7.02 17.25 -5.97
CA GLY A 377 -8.38 17.37 -5.44
C GLY A 377 -9.43 16.51 -6.15
N VAL A 378 -9.05 15.50 -6.92
CA VAL A 378 -9.98 14.52 -7.50
C VAL A 378 -10.59 13.68 -6.39
N GLY A 379 -11.92 13.67 -6.29
CA GLY A 379 -12.66 12.94 -5.27
C GLY A 379 -13.73 12.06 -5.91
N PHE A 380 -13.50 10.75 -5.90
CA PHE A 380 -14.50 9.76 -6.31
C PHE A 380 -15.24 9.19 -5.09
N THR A 381 -16.56 9.11 -5.20
CA THR A 381 -17.44 8.49 -4.21
C THR A 381 -17.75 7.06 -4.62
N LEU A 382 -17.50 6.12 -3.72
CA LEU A 382 -17.81 4.71 -3.94
C LEU A 382 -19.30 4.45 -3.64
N GLY A 383 -19.96 3.70 -4.52
CA GLY A 383 -21.31 3.19 -4.29
C GLY A 383 -21.28 1.85 -3.57
N GLU A 384 -22.31 1.56 -2.76
CA GLU A 384 -22.48 0.25 -2.13
C GLU A 384 -23.34 -0.68 -3.00
N LYS A 385 -22.77 -1.81 -3.42
CA LYS A 385 -23.47 -2.89 -4.12
C LYS A 385 -23.31 -4.18 -3.34
N ALA A 386 -24.41 -4.73 -2.84
CA ALA A 386 -24.43 -5.96 -2.04
C ALA A 386 -23.41 -6.00 -0.86
N GLY A 387 -23.27 -4.89 -0.12
CA GLY A 387 -22.33 -4.80 1.00
C GLY A 387 -20.86 -4.54 0.62
N ARG A 388 -20.58 -4.30 -0.66
CA ARG A 388 -19.25 -4.01 -1.22
C ARG A 388 -19.22 -2.58 -1.73
N LEU A 389 -18.13 -1.88 -1.44
CA LEU A 389 -17.90 -0.54 -1.97
C LEU A 389 -17.14 -0.66 -3.28
N CYS A 390 -17.73 -0.14 -4.36
CA CYS A 390 -17.17 -0.18 -5.70
C CYS A 390 -17.51 1.10 -6.46
N LEU A 391 -16.84 1.30 -7.59
CA LEU A 391 -17.15 2.35 -8.55
C LEU A 391 -17.36 1.69 -9.91
N SER A 392 -18.54 1.82 -10.50
CA SER A 392 -18.76 1.33 -11.87
C SER A 392 -18.06 2.23 -12.87
N ALA A 393 -17.87 1.78 -14.12
CA ALA A 393 -17.22 2.64 -15.11
C ALA A 393 -18.12 3.81 -15.52
N GLU A 394 -19.44 3.64 -15.48
CA GLU A 394 -20.41 4.72 -15.73
C GLU A 394 -20.37 5.76 -14.60
N ASP A 395 -20.41 5.32 -13.34
CA ASP A 395 -20.25 6.22 -12.19
C ASP A 395 -18.91 6.97 -12.25
N LEU A 396 -17.84 6.29 -12.67
CA LEU A 396 -16.52 6.88 -12.88
C LEU A 396 -16.58 7.99 -13.94
N ILE A 397 -17.16 7.70 -15.12
CA ILE A 397 -17.32 8.69 -16.20
C ILE A 397 -18.14 9.89 -15.70
N GLN A 398 -19.30 9.63 -15.10
CA GLN A 398 -20.21 10.66 -14.63
C GLN A 398 -19.54 11.56 -13.58
N GLN A 399 -18.90 10.96 -12.56
CA GLN A 399 -18.20 11.72 -11.53
C GLN A 399 -16.99 12.49 -12.09
N ALA A 400 -16.24 11.91 -13.03
CA ALA A 400 -15.11 12.56 -13.68
C ALA A 400 -15.56 13.81 -14.45
N LEU A 401 -16.59 13.70 -15.28
CA LEU A 401 -17.11 14.81 -16.06
C LEU A 401 -17.80 15.88 -15.19
N ALA A 402 -18.62 15.45 -14.21
CA ALA A 402 -19.29 16.37 -13.28
C ALA A 402 -18.32 17.15 -12.40
N SER A 403 -17.12 16.63 -12.16
CA SER A 403 -16.08 17.37 -11.42
C SER A 403 -15.48 18.53 -12.22
N GLU A 404 -15.73 18.60 -13.53
CA GLU A 404 -15.10 19.50 -14.50
C GLU A 404 -13.56 19.39 -14.62
N LYS A 405 -12.96 18.46 -13.86
CA LYS A 405 -11.51 18.19 -13.84
C LYS A 405 -11.07 17.23 -14.93
N PHE A 406 -12.00 16.57 -15.59
CA PHE A 406 -11.74 15.70 -16.72
C PHE A 406 -12.54 16.17 -17.94
N GLU A 407 -12.03 15.89 -19.13
CA GLU A 407 -12.70 16.13 -20.39
C GLU A 407 -12.63 14.90 -21.29
N VAL A 408 -13.59 14.82 -22.21
CA VAL A 408 -13.57 13.84 -23.29
C VAL A 408 -12.64 14.35 -24.38
N VAL A 409 -11.56 13.61 -24.67
CA VAL A 409 -10.63 13.95 -25.76
C VAL A 409 -10.76 13.03 -26.97
N GLY A 410 -11.34 11.85 -26.77
CA GLY A 410 -11.52 10.85 -27.82
C GLY A 410 -12.78 10.03 -27.61
N TYR A 411 -13.53 9.78 -28.68
CA TYR A 411 -14.70 8.90 -28.67
C TYR A 411 -14.79 8.10 -29.96
N PHE A 412 -14.93 6.78 -29.80
CA PHE A 412 -15.26 5.84 -30.85
C PHE A 412 -16.41 4.97 -30.38
N GLY A 413 -17.47 4.87 -31.18
CA GLY A 413 -18.68 4.14 -30.87
C GLY A 413 -19.41 3.65 -32.12
N PRO A 414 -20.52 2.90 -31.95
CA PRO A 414 -21.27 2.30 -33.05
C PRO A 414 -21.87 3.33 -34.02
N ASP A 415 -22.04 4.57 -33.56
CA ASP A 415 -22.54 5.74 -34.28
C ASP A 415 -21.48 6.47 -35.12
N CYS A 416 -20.21 6.07 -35.03
CA CYS A 416 -19.12 6.72 -35.78
C CYS A 416 -18.27 5.73 -36.60
N GLU A 417 -17.82 6.18 -37.78
CA GLU A 417 -16.93 5.39 -38.65
C GLU A 417 -15.45 5.58 -38.31
N LYS A 418 -15.11 6.69 -37.64
CA LYS A 418 -13.75 7.09 -37.25
C LYS A 418 -13.77 7.71 -35.86
N LEU A 419 -12.62 7.67 -35.20
CA LEU A 419 -12.34 8.34 -33.94
C LEU A 419 -12.72 9.81 -34.05
N SER A 420 -13.51 10.27 -33.09
CA SER A 420 -13.84 11.68 -32.91
C SER A 420 -12.90 12.23 -31.85
N GLU A 421 -12.38 13.44 -32.06
CA GLU A 421 -11.38 14.06 -31.18
C GLU A 421 -11.86 15.42 -30.66
N GLY A 422 -11.36 15.81 -29.50
CA GLY A 422 -11.62 17.13 -28.91
C GLY A 422 -13.11 17.41 -28.66
N PRO A 423 -13.60 18.64 -28.89
CA PRO A 423 -15.00 19.00 -28.61
C PRO A 423 -16.04 18.12 -29.33
N ALA A 424 -15.74 17.69 -30.57
CA ALA A 424 -16.63 16.82 -31.33
C ALA A 424 -16.76 15.43 -30.69
N ALA A 425 -15.73 14.96 -29.97
CA ALA A 425 -15.80 13.72 -29.20
C ALA A 425 -16.78 13.83 -28.03
N ALA A 426 -16.74 14.95 -27.29
CA ALA A 426 -17.64 15.23 -26.19
C ALA A 426 -19.10 15.32 -26.64
N GLU A 427 -19.36 16.08 -27.72
CA GLU A 427 -20.71 16.23 -28.29
C GLU A 427 -21.29 14.87 -28.73
N ARG A 428 -20.48 14.04 -29.41
CA ARG A 428 -20.91 12.71 -29.85
C ARG A 428 -21.13 11.75 -28.70
N PHE A 429 -20.25 11.76 -27.70
CA PHE A 429 -20.43 10.96 -26.50
C PHE A 429 -21.75 11.30 -25.78
N LEU A 430 -22.07 12.59 -25.64
CA LEU A 430 -23.31 13.06 -25.03
C LEU A 430 -24.56 12.76 -25.88
N ALA A 431 -24.42 12.73 -27.21
CA ALA A 431 -25.48 12.32 -28.13
C ALA A 431 -25.64 10.79 -28.26
N GLY A 432 -24.68 10.03 -27.74
CA GLY A 432 -24.62 8.58 -27.78
C GLY A 432 -25.60 7.89 -26.80
N PRO A 433 -25.45 6.57 -26.59
CA PRO A 433 -26.32 5.84 -25.68
C PRO A 433 -26.22 6.42 -24.26
N PRO A 434 -27.36 6.62 -23.57
CA PRO A 434 -27.36 7.26 -22.26
C PRO A 434 -26.57 6.43 -21.24
N LEU A 435 -25.81 7.12 -20.39
CA LEU A 435 -25.32 6.57 -19.12
C LEU A 435 -26.56 6.22 -18.28
N GLN A 436 -26.73 4.95 -17.92
CA GLN A 436 -27.94 4.44 -17.25
C GLN A 436 -27.95 4.67 -15.75
#